data_AF-A0A831XP99-F1
#
_entry.id   AF-A0A831XP99-F1
#
_cell.length_a   1.000
_cell.length_b   1.000
_cell.length_c   1.000
_cell.angle_alpha   90.00
_cell.angle_beta   90.00
_cell.angle_gamma   90.00
#
_symmetry.space_group_name_H-M   'P 1'
#
loop_
_entity.id
_entity.type
_entity.pdbx_description
1 polymer ?
#
loop_
_entity_poly.entity_id
_entity_poly.type
_entity_poly.pdbx_seq_one_letter_code
_entity_poly.pdbx_strand_id
1 'polypeptide(L)'
;MLAQVRSYALFGLDAVPVTVEVDVSPGLPTYALVGLPDKAVEESRERVRAALKNAGFPYPQARVVVNLAPAELRKEGSQFDLPIALGLLAAQGVVPLEALSPFALAGELGLDGSLRPIPGAVNLALGALAEGKKL
;
A
#
# COMPACT_ATOMS: atom_id res chain seq x y z
N MET A 1 4.09 -13.48 -7.92
CA MET A 1 3.38 -12.62 -8.88
C MET A 1 3.48 -11.23 -8.33
N LEU A 2 4.04 -10.32 -9.13
CA LEU A 2 4.37 -8.97 -8.73
C LEU A 2 3.21 -8.03 -9.07
N ALA A 3 2.78 -7.24 -8.10
CA ALA A 3 1.92 -6.09 -8.27
C ALA A 3 2.66 -4.82 -7.88
N GLN A 4 2.50 -3.75 -8.65
CA GLN A 4 3.06 -2.44 -8.35
C GLN A 4 1.93 -1.43 -8.21
N VAL A 5 1.91 -0.71 -7.10
CA VAL A 5 0.89 0.27 -6.77
C VAL A 5 1.57 1.61 -6.49
N ARG A 6 1.12 2.68 -7.16
CA ARG A 6 1.65 4.02 -6.91
C ARG A 6 1.07 4.60 -5.62
N SER A 7 1.92 5.21 -4.83
CA SER A 7 1.58 5.93 -3.60
C SER A 7 2.55 7.11 -3.42
N TYR A 8 2.48 7.77 -2.27
CA TYR A 8 3.35 8.88 -1.92
C TYR A 8 3.66 8.85 -0.41
N ALA A 9 4.87 9.29 -0.05
CA ALA A 9 5.23 9.65 1.30
C ALA A 9 5.21 11.18 1.44
N LEU A 10 4.98 11.67 2.66
CA LEU A 10 5.17 13.08 2.98
C LEU A 10 6.57 13.29 3.53
N PHE A 11 7.30 14.23 2.93
CA PHE A 11 8.55 14.73 3.48
C PHE A 11 8.41 16.24 3.70
N GLY A 12 8.11 16.63 4.94
CA GLY A 12 7.67 18.00 5.21
C GLY A 12 6.34 18.30 4.50
N LEU A 13 6.38 19.21 3.51
CA LEU A 13 5.23 19.55 2.66
C LEU A 13 5.26 18.84 1.30
N ASP A 14 6.36 18.18 0.96
CA ASP A 14 6.53 17.56 -0.34
C ASP A 14 5.91 16.17 -0.38
N ALA A 15 5.17 15.89 -1.45
CA ALA A 15 4.70 14.55 -1.77
C ALA A 15 5.78 13.84 -2.57
N VAL A 16 6.52 12.94 -1.92
CA VAL A 16 7.58 12.16 -2.54
C VAL A 16 6.98 10.88 -3.09
N PRO A 17 7.14 10.57 -4.39
CA PRO A 17 6.52 9.39 -4.97
C PRO A 17 7.10 8.10 -4.39
N VAL A 18 6.20 7.17 -4.07
CA VAL A 18 6.54 5.83 -3.55
C VAL A 18 5.86 4.77 -4.41
N THR A 19 6.58 3.72 -4.76
CA THR A 19 6.00 2.53 -5.38
C THR A 19 5.92 1.43 -4.32
N VAL A 20 4.70 0.96 -4.06
CA VAL A 20 4.44 -0.20 -3.22
C VAL A 20 4.45 -1.42 -4.13
N GLU A 21 5.46 -2.26 -3.96
CA GLU A 21 5.60 -3.50 -4.70
C GLU A 21 5.20 -4.67 -3.82
N VAL A 22 4.30 -5.51 -4.30
CA VAL A 22 3.83 -6.69 -3.58
C VAL A 22 4.12 -7.91 -4.44
N ASP A 23 5.01 -8.78 -3.97
CA ASP A 23 5.20 -10.10 -4.56
C ASP A 23 4.56 -11.17 -3.69
N VAL A 24 3.72 -11.99 -4.32
CA VAL A 24 3.12 -13.19 -3.72
C VAL A 24 3.67 -14.43 -4.41
N SER A 25 4.40 -15.26 -3.69
CA SER A 25 5.05 -16.47 -4.23
C SER A 25 4.68 -17.73 -3.45
N PRO A 26 4.63 -18.92 -4.10
CA PRO A 26 4.31 -20.17 -3.43
C PRO A 26 5.26 -20.50 -2.27
N GLY A 27 4.73 -21.06 -1.17
CA GLY A 27 5.51 -21.50 -0.02
C GLY A 27 4.75 -21.35 1.30
N LEU A 28 5.44 -21.65 2.40
CA LEU A 28 4.87 -21.44 3.74
C LEU A 28 4.51 -19.96 3.95
N PRO A 29 3.38 -19.66 4.62
CA PRO A 29 2.96 -18.27 4.87
C PRO A 29 4.01 -17.47 5.63
N THR A 30 4.55 -16.45 4.98
CA THR A 30 5.50 -15.50 5.57
C THR A 30 5.19 -14.11 5.06
N TYR A 31 5.52 -13.09 5.84
CA TYR A 31 5.35 -11.69 5.44
C TYR A 31 6.62 -10.92 5.76
N ALA A 32 7.16 -10.24 4.76
CA ALA A 32 8.29 -9.32 4.90
C ALA A 32 7.88 -7.93 4.40
N LEU A 33 8.22 -6.89 5.15
CA LEU A 33 8.05 -5.50 4.77
C LEU A 33 9.42 -4.82 4.79
N VAL A 34 9.81 -4.24 3.65
CA VAL A 34 11.13 -3.65 3.45
C VAL A 34 11.02 -2.26 2.80
N GLY A 35 12.11 -1.50 2.83
CA GLY A 35 12.16 -0.12 2.32
C GLY A 35 12.03 0.95 3.42
N LEU A 36 12.71 0.74 4.55
CA LEU A 36 12.75 1.65 5.71
C LEU A 36 11.36 2.08 6.23
N PRO A 37 10.47 1.12 6.57
CA PRO A 37 9.21 1.44 7.25
C PRO A 37 9.48 1.94 8.68
N ASP A 38 8.62 2.82 9.19
CA ASP A 38 8.50 3.06 10.62
C ASP A 38 7.58 2.03 11.29
N LYS A 39 7.41 2.16 12.61
CA LYS A 39 6.58 1.23 13.39
C LYS A 39 5.12 1.23 12.94
N ALA A 40 4.56 2.40 12.58
CA ALA A 40 3.18 2.48 12.11
C ALA A 40 2.98 1.72 10.80
N VAL A 41 3.95 1.82 9.88
CA VAL A 41 3.98 1.06 8.62
C VAL A 41 4.21 -0.44 8.88
N GLU A 42 5.06 -0.83 9.82
CA GLU A 42 5.24 -2.24 10.21
C GLU A 42 3.94 -2.88 10.73
N GLU A 43 3.17 -2.14 11.53
CA GLU A 43 1.86 -2.57 12.04
C GLU A 43 0.79 -2.67 10.94
N SER A 44 1.04 -2.13 9.74
CA SER A 44 0.17 -2.24 8.56
C SER A 44 -0.22 -3.68 8.26
N ARG A 45 0.71 -4.62 8.44
CA ARG A 45 0.48 -6.05 8.20
C ARG A 45 -0.80 -6.56 8.87
N GLU A 46 -0.95 -6.31 10.17
CA GLU A 46 -2.09 -6.83 10.94
C GLU A 46 -3.36 -6.05 10.61
N ARG A 47 -3.25 -4.74 10.34
CA ARG A 47 -4.38 -3.91 9.90
C ARG A 47 -4.92 -4.33 8.54
N VAL A 48 -4.05 -4.44 7.53
CA VAL A 48 -4.39 -4.87 6.17
C VAL A 48 -4.99 -6.28 6.20
N ARG A 49 -4.41 -7.21 6.96
CA ARG A 49 -4.94 -8.57 7.08
C ARG A 49 -6.35 -8.59 7.66
N ALA A 50 -6.59 -7.85 8.75
CA ALA A 50 -7.91 -7.76 9.35
C ALA A 50 -8.91 -7.07 8.43
N ALA A 51 -8.52 -5.94 7.83
CA ALA A 51 -9.34 -5.16 6.91
C ALA A 51 -9.79 -5.98 5.69
N LEU A 52 -8.86 -6.67 5.01
CA LEU A 52 -9.19 -7.54 3.87
C LEU A 52 -10.16 -8.65 4.28
N LYS A 53 -9.89 -9.33 5.40
CA LYS A 53 -10.75 -10.40 5.91
C LYS A 53 -12.16 -9.88 6.21
N ASN A 54 -12.28 -8.76 6.92
CA ASN A 54 -13.57 -8.22 7.35
C ASN A 54 -14.34 -7.54 6.20
N ALA A 55 -13.64 -7.10 5.15
CA ALA A 55 -14.25 -6.67 3.89
C ALA A 55 -14.63 -7.84 2.94
N GLY A 56 -14.37 -9.09 3.32
CA GLY A 56 -14.73 -10.28 2.53
C GLY A 56 -13.74 -10.62 1.41
N PHE A 57 -12.54 -10.02 1.41
CA PHE A 57 -11.50 -10.30 0.42
C PHE A 57 -10.53 -11.40 0.89
N PRO A 58 -9.90 -12.12 -0.05
CA PRO A 58 -8.91 -13.13 0.30
C PRO A 58 -7.60 -12.51 0.78
N TYR A 59 -7.00 -13.13 1.79
CA TYR A 59 -5.64 -12.88 2.21
C TYR A 59 -4.75 -14.07 1.82
N PRO A 60 -3.58 -13.86 1.20
CA PRO A 60 -2.79 -14.95 0.63
C PRO A 60 -2.24 -15.87 1.72
N GLN A 61 -2.39 -17.18 1.52
CA GLN A 61 -1.75 -18.23 2.32
C GLN A 61 -0.42 -18.64 1.67
N ALA A 62 0.46 -17.67 1.45
CA ALA A 62 1.67 -17.80 0.64
C ALA A 62 2.78 -16.89 1.20
N ARG A 63 3.96 -16.91 0.56
CA ARG A 63 5.03 -15.96 0.88
C ARG A 63 4.67 -14.60 0.31
N VAL A 64 4.71 -13.57 1.14
CA VAL A 64 4.43 -12.19 0.79
C VAL A 64 5.66 -11.34 1.07
N VAL A 65 6.10 -10.59 0.07
CA VAL A 65 7.09 -9.53 0.22
C VAL A 65 6.47 -8.22 -0.21
N VAL A 66 6.49 -7.23 0.67
CA VAL A 66 6.08 -5.85 0.41
C VAL A 66 7.32 -4.97 0.44
N ASN A 67 7.63 -4.31 -0.66
CA ASN A 67 8.73 -3.36 -0.78
C ASN A 67 8.17 -1.95 -1.00
N LEU A 68 8.67 -0.99 -0.22
CA LEU A 68 8.35 0.43 -0.38
C LEU A 68 9.55 1.13 -1.04
N ALA A 69 9.47 1.35 -2.35
CA ALA A 69 10.53 2.02 -3.12
C ALA A 69 10.26 3.54 -3.24
N PRO A 70 11.27 4.42 -3.16
CA PRO A 70 12.70 4.15 -3.11
C PRO A 70 13.21 3.85 -1.69
N ALA A 71 14.16 2.92 -1.52
CA ALA A 71 14.53 2.39 -0.21
C ALA A 71 15.29 3.37 0.71
N GLU A 72 15.82 4.47 0.18
CA GLU A 72 16.58 5.47 0.94
C GLU A 72 15.69 6.45 1.71
N LEU A 73 14.41 6.56 1.31
CA LEU A 73 13.43 7.40 1.99
C LEU A 73 12.74 6.59 3.09
N ARG A 74 12.66 7.16 4.29
CA ARG A 74 11.86 6.58 5.38
C ARG A 74 10.36 6.74 5.09
N LYS A 75 9.59 5.67 5.28
CA LYS A 75 8.13 5.69 5.10
C LYS A 75 7.49 5.68 6.48
N GLU A 76 6.75 6.75 6.77
CA GLU A 76 6.10 6.97 8.05
C GLU A 76 4.59 7.08 7.88
N GLY A 77 3.83 6.56 8.85
CA GLY A 77 2.38 6.69 8.91
C GLY A 77 1.57 5.54 8.31
N SER A 78 0.25 5.56 8.54
CA SER A 78 -0.68 4.49 8.17
C SER A 78 -1.18 4.56 6.73
N GLN A 79 -0.79 5.57 5.94
CA GLN A 79 -1.32 5.77 4.59
C GLN A 79 -0.98 4.66 3.59
N PHE A 80 -0.02 3.80 3.92
CA PHE A 80 0.38 2.68 3.08
C PHE A 80 -0.55 1.47 3.23
N ASP A 81 -1.51 1.46 4.17
CA ASP A 81 -2.41 0.33 4.36
C ASP A 81 -3.24 0.05 3.09
N LEU A 82 -3.88 1.08 2.50
CA LEU A 82 -4.66 0.95 1.28
C LEU A 82 -3.84 0.45 0.06
N PRO A 83 -2.69 1.06 -0.32
CA PRO A 83 -1.93 0.57 -1.47
C PRO A 83 -1.34 -0.82 -1.23
N ILE A 84 -0.98 -1.19 0.00
CA ILE A 84 -0.54 -2.57 0.30
C ILE A 84 -1.69 -3.56 0.12
N ALA A 85 -2.88 -3.24 0.64
CA ALA A 85 -4.06 -4.09 0.50
C ALA A 85 -4.43 -4.31 -0.98
N LEU A 86 -4.48 -3.24 -1.77
CA LEU A 86 -4.77 -3.33 -3.20
C LEU A 86 -3.67 -4.05 -3.98
N GLY A 87 -2.41 -3.89 -3.60
CA GLY A 87 -1.29 -4.65 -4.15
C GLY A 87 -1.41 -6.15 -3.89
N LEU A 88 -1.82 -6.56 -2.68
CA LEU A 88 -2.10 -7.96 -2.34
C LEU A 88 -3.24 -8.54 -3.17
N LEU A 89 -4.33 -7.78 -3.35
CA LEU A 89 -5.46 -8.22 -4.17
C LEU A 89 -5.08 -8.32 -5.65
N ALA A 90 -4.29 -7.39 -6.15
CA ALA A 90 -3.82 -7.42 -7.54
C ALA A 90 -2.83 -8.56 -7.80
N ALA A 91 -1.91 -8.82 -6.87
CA ALA A 91 -0.97 -9.94 -6.96
C ALA A 91 -1.68 -11.32 -6.90
N GLN A 92 -2.90 -11.37 -6.36
CA GLN A 92 -3.76 -12.56 -6.35
C GLN A 92 -4.74 -12.61 -7.54
N GLY A 93 -4.74 -11.61 -8.42
CA GLY A 93 -5.66 -11.52 -9.57
C GLY A 93 -7.10 -11.14 -9.21
N VAL A 94 -7.37 -10.71 -7.98
CA VAL A 94 -8.70 -10.26 -7.52
C VAL A 94 -9.02 -8.88 -8.11
N VAL A 95 -8.01 -8.02 -8.21
CA VAL A 95 -8.12 -6.68 -8.80
C VAL A 95 -7.20 -6.60 -10.02
N PRO A 96 -7.68 -6.18 -11.21
CA PRO A 96 -6.80 -5.98 -12.36
C PRO A 96 -5.77 -4.88 -12.10
N LEU A 97 -4.50 -5.10 -12.46
CA LEU A 97 -3.43 -4.11 -12.26
C LEU A 97 -3.69 -2.82 -13.06
N GLU A 98 -4.32 -2.95 -14.23
CA GLU A 98 -4.68 -1.86 -15.12
C GLU A 98 -5.70 -0.92 -14.46
N ALA A 99 -6.55 -1.45 -13.58
CA ALA A 99 -7.53 -0.66 -12.83
C ALA A 99 -6.86 0.27 -11.80
N LEU A 100 -5.65 -0.07 -11.33
CA LEU A 100 -4.88 0.72 -10.36
C LEU A 100 -3.98 1.76 -11.04
N SER A 101 -3.67 1.58 -12.32
CA SER A 101 -2.71 2.42 -13.06
C SER A 101 -3.05 3.92 -13.11
N PRO A 102 -4.32 4.34 -13.27
CA PRO A 102 -4.69 5.76 -13.27
C PRO A 102 -4.58 6.44 -11.91
N PHE A 103 -4.41 5.66 -10.85
CA PHE A 103 -4.46 6.15 -9.48
C PHE A 103 -3.06 6.21 -8.83
N ALA A 104 -2.96 7.09 -7.85
CA ALA A 104 -2.06 6.96 -6.72
C ALA A 104 -2.93 6.69 -5.50
N LEU A 105 -2.52 5.77 -4.64
CA LEU A 105 -3.35 5.25 -3.57
C LEU A 105 -2.71 5.53 -2.23
N ALA A 106 -3.48 6.12 -1.32
CA ALA A 106 -3.06 6.41 0.04
C ALA A 106 -4.29 6.41 0.95
N GLY A 107 -4.18 5.76 2.10
CA GLY A 107 -5.29 5.65 3.04
C GLY A 107 -4.99 4.69 4.18
N GLU A 108 -5.53 4.99 5.36
CA GLU A 108 -5.49 4.07 6.51
C GLU A 108 -6.66 3.09 6.42
N LEU A 109 -6.43 1.84 6.80
CA LEU A 109 -7.49 0.84 6.89
C LEU A 109 -7.85 0.58 8.36
N GLY A 110 -9.12 0.74 8.67
CA GLY A 110 -9.71 0.21 9.90
C GLY A 110 -9.74 -1.32 9.86
N LEU A 111 -9.63 -1.96 11.02
CA LEU A 111 -9.69 -3.43 11.12
C LEU A 111 -10.99 -4.00 10.56
N ASP A 112 -12.06 -3.22 10.52
CA ASP A 112 -13.39 -3.54 9.97
C ASP A 112 -13.47 -3.42 8.44
N GLY A 113 -12.39 -3.01 7.77
CA GLY A 113 -12.36 -2.75 6.33
C GLY A 113 -12.74 -1.32 5.95
N SER A 114 -12.99 -0.43 6.92
CA SER A 114 -13.26 0.98 6.64
C SER A 114 -12.00 1.69 6.09
N LEU A 115 -12.19 2.56 5.10
CA LEU A 115 -11.14 3.47 4.63
C LEU A 115 -11.19 4.77 5.45
N ARG A 116 -10.05 5.15 6.03
CA ARG A 116 -9.91 6.31 6.89
C ARG A 116 -9.08 7.41 6.23
N PRO A 117 -9.36 8.68 6.54
CA PRO A 117 -8.58 9.80 6.03
C PRO A 117 -7.15 9.77 6.59
N ILE A 118 -6.23 10.38 5.86
CA ILE A 118 -4.82 10.46 6.21
C ILE A 118 -4.34 11.92 6.28
N PRO A 119 -3.35 12.24 7.12
CA PRO A 119 -2.71 13.54 7.11
C PRO A 119 -2.08 13.86 5.75
N GLY A 120 -2.13 15.14 5.36
CA GLY A 120 -1.51 15.64 4.13
C GLY A 120 -2.08 15.09 2.82
N ALA A 121 -3.31 14.56 2.83
CA ALA A 121 -4.00 14.09 1.62
C ALA A 121 -4.02 15.14 0.49
N VAL A 122 -4.11 16.43 0.82
CA VAL A 122 -4.04 17.52 -0.17
C VAL A 122 -2.69 17.54 -0.88
N ASN A 123 -1.58 17.46 -0.14
CA ASN A 123 -0.23 17.44 -0.70
C ASN A 123 -0.03 16.21 -1.60
N LEU A 124 -0.50 15.04 -1.14
CA LEU A 124 -0.44 13.81 -1.95
C LEU A 124 -1.29 13.92 -3.23
N ALA A 125 -2.45 14.59 -3.16
CA ALA A 125 -3.31 14.78 -4.33
C ALA A 125 -2.66 15.73 -5.35
N LEU A 126 -1.97 16.77 -4.88
CA LEU A 126 -1.18 17.66 -5.74
C LEU A 126 -0.01 16.89 -6.39
N GLY A 127 0.68 16.03 -5.64
CA GLY A 127 1.71 15.14 -6.18
C GLY A 127 1.17 14.20 -7.26
N ALA A 128 0.05 13.52 -6.96
CA ALA A 128 -0.64 12.65 -7.92
C ALA A 128 -1.02 13.40 -9.20
N LEU A 129 -1.59 14.60 -9.07
CA LEU A 129 -1.98 15.44 -10.19
C LEU A 129 -0.77 15.84 -11.06
N ALA A 130 0.37 16.17 -10.45
CA ALA A 130 1.61 16.50 -11.17
C ALA A 130 2.14 15.33 -12.00
N GLU A 131 1.88 14.07 -11.59
CA GLU A 131 2.17 12.86 -12.36
C GLU A 131 1.02 12.44 -13.32
N GLY A 132 -0.05 13.23 -13.42
CA GLY A 132 -1.23 12.90 -14.24
C GLY A 132 -2.09 11.76 -13.66
N LYS A 133 -1.96 11.46 -12.37
CA LYS A 133 -2.74 10.45 -11.63
C LYS A 133 -3.85 11.09 -10.80
N LYS A 134 -4.86 10.28 -10.47
CA LYS A 134 -5.91 10.62 -9.49
C LYS A 134 -5.52 10.07 -8.12
N LEU A 135 -5.74 10.82 -7.04
CA LEU A 135 -5.66 10.31 -5.67
C LEU A 135 -7.04 9.85 -5.20
#